data_AF-A0A2C9JT90-F1
#
_entry.id   AF-A0A2C9JT90-F1
#
_cell.length_a   1.000
_cell.length_b   1.000
_cell.length_c   1.000
_cell.angle_alpha   90.00
_cell.angle_beta   90.00
_cell.angle_gamma   90.00
#
_symmetry.space_group_name_H-M   'P 1'
#
loop_
_entity.id
_entity.type
_entity.pdbx_description
1 polymer ?
#
loop_
_entity_poly.entity_id
_entity_poly.type
_entity_poly.pdbx_seq_one_letter_code
_entity_poly.pdbx_strand_id
1 'polypeptide(L)'
;MDGILGQLLTELDNKNLTDKVNLIVTSDHGMTAVDVENRLIDLSELLRNGTLLKSAVDEGPTANLIPEPNKAKELVEALSSAEHLHVMLKENIPERFHLKNNKRVMPVFAYADEGWLITTNATKRRANKYYGDHGFDNELVNMKPFFIASGPAFRTGGQVVDPIQSVDIYPLICYLLDIPASPNNGSLERAKTLLRNSGRDVGSDVGSDVVSVHRISLLFIVLTFPFVYLFSYVLA
;
A
#
# COMPACT_ATOMS: atom_id res chain seq x y z
N MET A 1 16.67 -8.06 9.12
CA MET A 1 16.29 -8.02 7.68
C MET A 1 17.49 -7.92 6.78
N ASP A 2 18.35 -6.91 6.94
CA ASP A 2 19.57 -6.75 6.13
C ASP A 2 20.46 -8.01 6.07
N GLY A 3 20.79 -8.61 7.22
CA GLY A 3 21.58 -9.85 7.25
C GLY A 3 20.92 -11.05 6.53
N ILE A 4 19.59 -11.11 6.47
CA ILE A 4 18.87 -12.16 5.72
C ILE A 4 18.97 -11.90 4.21
N LEU A 5 18.86 -10.64 3.80
CA LEU A 5 19.11 -10.24 2.40
C LEU A 5 20.55 -10.55 2.00
N GLY A 6 21.52 -10.25 2.88
CA GLY A 6 22.92 -10.62 2.66
C GLY A 6 23.13 -12.13 2.49
N GLN A 7 22.48 -12.95 3.31
CA GLN A 7 22.48 -14.41 3.17
C GLN A 7 21.88 -14.86 1.84
N LEU A 8 20.73 -14.31 1.42
CA LEU A 8 20.12 -14.59 0.13
C LEU A 8 21.09 -14.28 -1.02
N LEU A 9 21.72 -13.10 -1.01
CA LEU A 9 22.67 -12.69 -2.04
C LEU A 9 23.90 -13.61 -2.07
N THR A 10 24.41 -14.01 -0.90
CA THR A 10 25.53 -14.95 -0.78
C THR A 10 25.19 -16.31 -1.38
N GLU A 11 23.99 -16.83 -1.10
CA GLU A 11 23.56 -18.11 -1.64
C GLU A 11 23.28 -18.06 -3.14
N LEU A 12 22.75 -16.95 -3.66
CA LEU A 12 22.62 -16.77 -5.12
C LEU A 12 23.99 -16.83 -5.81
N ASP A 13 25.01 -16.21 -5.21
CA ASP A 13 26.37 -16.24 -5.74
C ASP A 13 27.00 -17.64 -5.68
N ASN A 14 26.92 -18.30 -4.52
CA ASN A 14 27.40 -19.67 -4.32
C ASN A 14 26.77 -20.68 -5.30
N LYS A 15 25.56 -20.40 -5.79
CA LYS A 15 24.84 -21.23 -6.77
C LYS A 15 25.00 -20.77 -8.22
N ASN A 16 25.84 -19.77 -8.50
CA ASN A 16 26.02 -19.18 -9.83
C ASN A 16 24.69 -18.69 -10.45
N LEU A 17 23.86 -18.03 -9.63
CA LEU A 17 22.55 -17.48 -9.99
C LEU A 17 22.52 -15.95 -10.06
N THR A 18 23.58 -15.25 -9.65
CA THR A 18 23.67 -13.78 -9.63
C THR A 18 23.26 -13.13 -10.95
N ASP A 19 23.74 -13.64 -12.09
CA ASP A 19 23.42 -13.12 -13.42
C ASP A 19 22.16 -13.73 -14.05
N LYS A 20 21.44 -14.57 -13.30
CA LYS A 20 20.25 -15.30 -13.78
C LYS A 20 18.97 -14.92 -13.05
N VAL A 21 19.07 -14.24 -11.92
CA VAL A 21 17.92 -13.87 -11.08
C VAL A 21 17.71 -12.36 -11.12
N ASN A 22 16.46 -11.96 -11.35
CA ASN A 22 16.02 -10.60 -11.11
C ASN A 22 15.44 -10.53 -9.70
N LEU A 23 16.02 -9.69 -8.85
CA LEU A 23 15.59 -9.46 -7.48
C LEU A 23 14.89 -8.11 -7.38
N ILE A 24 13.69 -8.10 -6.80
CA ILE A 24 12.97 -6.88 -6.41
C ILE A 24 12.77 -6.95 -4.89
N VAL A 25 13.20 -5.91 -4.19
CA VAL A 25 13.02 -5.74 -2.75
C VAL A 25 12.22 -4.45 -2.54
N THR A 26 11.08 -4.54 -1.86
CA THR A 26 10.15 -3.43 -1.68
C THR A 26 9.41 -3.57 -0.34
N SER A 27 8.71 -2.51 0.08
CA SER A 27 7.67 -2.59 1.10
C SER A 27 6.29 -2.28 0.51
N ASP A 28 5.24 -2.47 1.31
CA ASP A 28 3.86 -2.08 1.03
C ASP A 28 3.63 -0.58 1.29
N HIS A 29 4.16 -0.05 2.40
CA HIS A 29 4.10 1.35 2.77
C HIS A 29 5.33 1.76 3.60
N GLY A 30 5.36 3.03 4.01
CA GLY A 30 6.28 3.55 5.02
C GLY A 30 5.66 3.54 6.43
N MET A 31 6.14 4.40 7.32
CA MET A 31 5.74 4.47 8.72
C MET A 31 5.99 5.89 9.24
N THR A 32 5.11 6.39 10.12
CA THR A 32 5.32 7.67 10.80
C THR A 32 5.09 7.55 12.30
N ALA A 33 5.63 8.48 13.07
CA ALA A 33 5.44 8.52 14.51
C ALA A 33 4.03 9.04 14.86
N VAL A 34 3.42 8.46 15.90
CA VAL A 34 2.10 8.88 16.40
C VAL A 34 2.14 9.15 17.89
N ASP A 35 1.26 10.02 18.36
CA ASP A 35 1.15 10.37 19.77
C ASP A 35 -0.26 10.07 20.29
N VAL A 36 -0.42 8.85 20.82
CA VAL A 36 -1.69 8.39 21.40
C VAL A 36 -2.11 9.17 22.66
N GLU A 37 -1.22 9.92 23.30
CA GLU A 37 -1.61 10.73 24.47
C GLU A 37 -2.22 12.06 24.04
N ASN A 38 -1.54 12.75 23.12
CA ASN A 38 -1.82 14.15 22.81
C ASN A 38 -2.46 14.38 21.43
N ARG A 39 -2.46 13.38 20.53
CA ARG A 39 -2.92 13.51 19.14
C ARG A 39 -4.01 12.50 18.80
N LEU A 40 -5.04 12.42 19.65
CA LEU A 40 -6.25 11.63 19.39
C LEU A 40 -7.42 12.53 19.00
N ILE A 41 -8.15 12.10 17.98
CA ILE A 41 -9.45 12.64 17.59
C ILE A 41 -10.51 11.67 18.11
N ASP A 42 -11.12 11.99 19.25
CA ASP A 42 -12.16 11.15 19.84
C ASP A 42 -13.54 11.50 19.27
N LEU A 43 -14.01 10.66 18.35
CA LEU A 43 -15.32 10.81 17.72
C LEU A 43 -16.47 10.72 18.73
N SER A 44 -16.30 9.99 19.84
CA SER A 44 -17.35 9.88 20.87
C SER A 44 -17.56 11.20 21.61
N GLU A 45 -16.46 11.92 21.87
CA GLU A 45 -16.47 13.25 22.47
C GLU A 45 -17.06 14.28 21.52
N LEU A 46 -16.59 14.31 20.26
CA LEU A 46 -17.07 15.23 19.23
C LEU A 46 -18.57 15.09 18.95
N LEU A 47 -19.08 13.86 18.96
CA LEU A 47 -20.50 13.56 18.70
C LEU A 47 -21.37 13.54 19.96
N ARG A 48 -20.81 13.90 21.13
CA ARG A 48 -21.50 13.92 22.44
C ARG A 48 -22.29 12.63 22.70
N ASN A 49 -21.64 11.48 22.48
CA ASN A 49 -22.15 10.12 22.71
C ASN A 49 -23.34 9.65 21.83
N GLY A 50 -23.17 9.64 20.50
CA GLY A 50 -23.68 8.53 19.67
C GLY A 50 -25.04 8.68 19.00
N THR A 51 -25.51 9.88 18.68
CA THR A 51 -26.79 10.05 17.96
C THR A 51 -26.67 9.99 16.43
N LEU A 52 -25.45 10.12 15.89
CA LEU A 52 -25.20 10.17 14.44
C LEU A 52 -24.37 9.00 13.91
N LEU A 53 -23.59 8.34 14.77
CA LEU A 53 -22.65 7.28 14.40
C LEU A 53 -23.10 5.95 15.00
N LYS A 54 -23.37 4.96 14.14
CA LYS A 54 -23.74 3.61 14.54
C LYS A 54 -22.51 2.77 14.90
N SER A 55 -21.47 2.83 14.07
CA SER A 55 -20.19 2.15 14.33
C SER A 55 -19.07 2.71 13.46
N ALA A 56 -17.83 2.53 13.89
CA ALA A 56 -16.63 2.81 13.10
C ALA A 56 -15.84 1.52 12.86
N VAL A 57 -15.12 1.47 11.74
CA VAL A 57 -14.24 0.37 11.35
C VAL A 57 -12.90 0.95 10.93
N ASP A 58 -11.82 0.22 11.22
CA ASP A 58 -10.45 0.58 10.83
C ASP A 58 -10.02 1.94 11.40
N GLU A 59 -10.20 2.11 12.71
CA GLU A 59 -9.89 3.35 13.43
C GLU A 59 -8.37 3.51 13.65
N GLY A 60 -7.84 4.65 13.19
CA GLY A 60 -6.44 5.06 13.36
C GLY A 60 -6.15 6.25 12.45
N PRO A 61 -5.18 6.16 11.53
CA PRO A 61 -4.92 7.18 10.52
C PRO A 61 -6.11 7.43 9.58
N THR A 62 -6.95 6.42 9.38
CA THR A 62 -8.25 6.55 8.71
C THR A 62 -9.36 6.04 9.60
N ALA A 63 -10.61 6.24 9.18
CA ALA A 63 -11.77 5.57 9.74
C ALA A 63 -12.86 5.44 8.68
N ASN A 64 -13.44 4.25 8.61
CA ASN A 64 -14.64 3.98 7.82
C ASN A 64 -15.86 4.04 8.74
N LEU A 65 -16.71 5.05 8.55
CA LEU A 65 -17.79 5.38 9.47
C LEU A 65 -19.15 4.92 8.92
N ILE A 66 -19.88 4.19 9.75
CA ILE A 66 -21.25 3.76 9.48
C ILE A 66 -22.19 4.69 10.27
N PRO A 67 -22.85 5.65 9.60
CA PRO A 67 -23.80 6.54 10.27
C PRO A 67 -25.07 5.79 10.67
N GLU A 68 -25.83 6.38 11.58
CA GLU A 68 -27.23 6.02 11.79
C GLU A 68 -28.06 6.20 10.49
N PRO A 69 -29.18 5.49 10.31
CA PRO A 69 -29.98 5.56 9.10
C PRO A 69 -30.33 7.00 8.70
N ASN A 70 -30.01 7.37 7.46
CA ASN A 70 -30.21 8.72 6.88
C ASN A 70 -29.42 9.85 7.56
N LYS A 71 -28.40 9.55 8.37
CA LYS A 71 -27.59 10.55 9.10
C LYS A 71 -26.22 10.82 8.52
N ALA A 72 -25.88 10.29 7.34
CA ALA A 72 -24.55 10.45 6.75
C ALA A 72 -24.11 11.91 6.58
N LYS A 73 -24.99 12.78 6.07
CA LYS A 73 -24.71 14.21 5.88
C LYS A 73 -24.54 14.94 7.21
N GLU A 74 -25.48 14.72 8.13
CA GLU A 74 -25.42 15.29 9.48
C GLU A 74 -24.15 14.86 10.23
N LEU A 75 -23.72 13.60 10.06
CA LEU A 75 -22.47 13.10 10.63
C LEU A 75 -21.24 13.82 10.06
N VAL A 76 -21.17 14.01 8.74
CA VAL A 76 -20.09 14.77 8.10
C VAL A 76 -20.08 16.21 8.61
N GLU A 77 -21.24 16.89 8.61
CA GLU A 77 -21.37 18.28 9.08
C GLU A 77 -20.92 18.43 10.55
N ALA A 78 -21.34 17.52 11.43
CA ALA A 78 -20.97 17.54 12.84
C ALA A 78 -19.46 17.36 13.09
N LEU A 79 -18.77 16.65 12.19
CA LEU A 79 -17.33 16.38 12.30
C LEU A 79 -16.47 17.36 11.47
N SER A 80 -17.05 18.14 10.57
CA SER A 80 -16.31 18.95 9.59
C SER A 80 -15.48 20.08 10.19
N SER A 81 -15.78 20.53 11.42
CA SER A 81 -15.01 21.57 12.11
C SER A 81 -13.90 21.03 13.00
N ALA A 82 -13.74 19.71 13.11
CA ALA A 82 -12.70 19.13 13.93
C ALA A 82 -11.32 19.36 13.29
N GLU A 83 -10.39 19.93 14.05
CA GLU A 83 -9.01 20.09 13.60
C GLU A 83 -8.37 18.72 13.37
N HIS A 84 -7.48 18.65 12.37
CA HIS A 84 -6.75 17.44 11.99
C HIS A 84 -7.61 16.25 11.50
N LEU A 85 -8.90 16.47 11.27
CA LEU A 85 -9.82 15.48 10.72
C LEU A 85 -10.35 15.92 9.36
N HIS A 86 -10.14 15.08 8.35
CA HIS A 86 -10.79 15.21 7.05
C HIS A 86 -11.90 14.18 6.98
N VAL A 87 -13.15 14.63 6.88
CA VAL A 87 -14.33 13.77 6.87
C VAL A 87 -15.20 14.08 5.67
N MET A 88 -15.68 13.04 4.98
CA MET A 88 -16.45 13.19 3.75
C MET A 88 -17.40 12.04 3.50
N LEU A 89 -18.45 12.32 2.74
CA LEU A 89 -19.26 11.27 2.12
C LEU A 89 -18.41 10.48 1.13
N LYS A 90 -18.74 9.20 0.97
CA LYS A 90 -18.06 8.29 0.04
C LYS A 90 -17.91 8.87 -1.37
N GLU A 91 -18.97 9.46 -1.92
CA GLU A 91 -18.96 10.06 -3.26
C GLU A 91 -17.96 11.22 -3.43
N ASN A 92 -17.58 11.85 -2.32
CA ASN A 92 -16.68 13.00 -2.28
C ASN A 92 -15.23 12.63 -1.98
N ILE A 93 -14.92 11.33 -1.78
CA ILE A 93 -13.53 10.88 -1.63
C ILE A 93 -12.73 11.26 -2.89
N PRO A 94 -11.56 11.92 -2.74
CA PRO A 94 -10.72 12.32 -3.86
C PRO A 94 -10.41 11.17 -4.83
N GLU A 95 -10.51 11.43 -6.13
CA GLU A 95 -10.30 10.40 -7.17
C GLU A 95 -8.90 9.78 -7.09
N ARG A 96 -7.89 10.56 -6.67
CA ARG A 96 -6.50 10.10 -6.51
C ARG A 96 -6.32 8.95 -5.53
N PHE A 97 -7.25 8.76 -4.58
CA PHE A 97 -7.22 7.62 -3.67
C PHE A 97 -7.73 6.33 -4.32
N HIS A 98 -8.42 6.42 -5.47
CA HIS A 98 -9.00 5.27 -6.17
C HIS A 98 -9.88 4.37 -5.29
N LEU A 99 -10.51 4.96 -4.26
CA LEU A 99 -11.21 4.22 -3.19
C LEU A 99 -12.74 4.22 -3.38
N LYS A 100 -13.31 5.36 -3.79
CA LYS A 100 -14.75 5.65 -3.72
C LYS A 100 -15.67 4.67 -4.47
N ASN A 101 -15.16 4.05 -5.53
CA ASN A 101 -15.92 3.14 -6.40
C ASN A 101 -15.99 1.70 -5.85
N ASN A 102 -15.53 1.44 -4.62
CA ASN A 102 -15.57 0.12 -4.01
C ASN A 102 -16.77 -0.05 -3.06
N LYS A 103 -17.53 -1.14 -3.19
CA LYS A 103 -18.68 -1.45 -2.33
C LYS A 103 -18.37 -1.61 -0.83
N ARG A 104 -17.11 -1.89 -0.47
CA ARG A 104 -16.66 -2.08 0.92
C ARG A 104 -16.36 -0.77 1.64
N VAL A 105 -16.25 0.34 0.91
CA VAL A 105 -16.08 1.66 1.51
C VAL A 105 -17.39 2.10 2.11
N MET A 106 -17.35 2.48 3.38
CA MET A 106 -18.52 2.86 4.17
C MET A 106 -19.10 4.21 3.70
N PRO A 107 -20.35 4.56 4.08
CA PRO A 107 -21.00 5.77 3.60
C PRO A 107 -20.23 7.07 3.91
N VAL A 108 -19.46 7.08 5.01
CA VAL A 108 -18.60 8.19 5.40
C VAL A 108 -17.18 7.67 5.58
N PHE A 109 -16.22 8.38 5.00
CA PHE A 109 -14.79 8.12 5.14
C PHE A 109 -14.13 9.30 5.83
N ALA A 110 -13.19 9.00 6.73
CA ALA A 110 -12.37 10.00 7.37
C ALA A 110 -10.89 9.60 7.33
N TYR A 111 -10.02 10.60 7.27
CA TYR A 111 -8.59 10.44 7.49
C TYR A 111 -8.04 11.60 8.31
N ALA A 112 -7.01 11.31 9.10
CA ALA A 112 -6.37 12.28 9.96
C ALA A 112 -5.15 12.91 9.26
N ASP A 113 -4.76 14.11 9.72
CA ASP A 113 -3.43 14.64 9.42
C ASP A 113 -2.34 13.70 9.96
N GLU A 114 -1.15 13.75 9.36
CA GLU A 114 -0.03 12.88 9.73
C GLU A 114 0.29 12.95 11.24
N GLY A 115 0.33 11.78 11.89
CA GLY A 115 0.65 11.65 13.32
C GLY A 115 -0.56 11.79 14.27
N TRP A 116 -1.74 12.10 13.76
CA TRP A 116 -3.01 12.08 14.50
C TRP A 116 -3.76 10.77 14.29
N LEU A 117 -4.57 10.37 15.27
CA LEU A 117 -5.32 9.11 15.21
C LEU A 117 -6.78 9.32 15.57
N ILE A 118 -7.66 8.75 14.75
CA ILE A 118 -9.11 8.73 14.94
C ILE A 118 -9.47 7.57 15.86
N THR A 119 -10.35 7.81 16.83
CA THR A 119 -10.92 6.73 17.63
C THR A 119 -12.32 7.05 18.14
N THR A 120 -13.10 6.02 18.46
CA THR A 120 -14.37 6.09 19.18
C THR A 120 -14.22 5.81 20.68
N ASN A 121 -13.00 5.48 21.14
CA ASN A 121 -12.73 5.18 22.55
C ASN A 121 -11.30 5.57 22.93
N ALA A 122 -11.09 6.85 23.27
CA ALA A 122 -9.77 7.34 23.64
C ALA A 122 -9.20 6.67 24.89
N THR A 123 -10.03 6.29 25.87
CA THR A 123 -9.57 5.56 27.07
C THR A 123 -8.93 4.22 26.69
N LYS A 124 -9.60 3.42 25.86
CA LYS A 124 -9.06 2.15 25.37
C LYS A 124 -7.81 2.36 24.51
N ARG A 125 -7.80 3.41 23.68
CA ARG A 125 -6.64 3.71 22.83
C ARG A 125 -5.41 4.09 23.67
N ARG A 126 -5.56 4.97 24.66
CA ARG A 126 -4.49 5.33 25.61
C ARG A 126 -3.98 4.15 26.43
N ALA A 127 -4.87 3.23 26.82
CA ALA A 127 -4.47 2.00 27.50
C ALA A 127 -3.64 1.04 26.60
N ASN A 128 -3.76 1.13 25.27
CA ASN A 128 -3.06 0.30 24.30
C ASN A 128 -2.13 1.13 23.42
N LYS A 129 -1.18 1.82 24.07
CA LYS A 129 -0.28 2.77 23.42
C LYS A 129 0.66 2.11 22.41
N TYR A 130 0.83 2.77 21.27
CA TYR A 130 1.85 2.52 20.26
C TYR A 130 2.43 3.85 19.78
N TYR A 131 3.58 3.80 19.12
CA TYR A 131 4.40 4.97 18.79
C TYR A 131 4.57 5.20 17.29
N GLY A 132 4.14 4.27 16.45
CA GLY A 132 4.15 4.43 15.01
C GLY A 132 2.94 3.80 14.37
N ASP A 133 2.47 4.41 13.28
CA ASP A 133 1.34 3.92 12.49
C ASP A 133 1.47 4.33 11.02
N HIS A 134 0.57 3.82 10.18
CA HIS A 134 0.53 4.05 8.74
C HIS A 134 -0.90 3.95 8.19
N GLY A 135 -1.10 4.38 6.94
CA GLY A 135 -2.42 4.46 6.32
C GLY A 135 -2.94 5.89 6.18
N PHE A 136 -2.13 6.88 6.55
CA PHE A 136 -2.35 8.28 6.20
C PHE A 136 -2.36 8.49 4.67
N ASP A 137 -2.54 9.73 4.26
CA ASP A 137 -2.46 10.13 2.86
C ASP A 137 -1.23 9.54 2.16
N ASN A 138 -1.45 8.79 1.08
CA ASN A 138 -0.42 8.10 0.33
C ASN A 138 0.55 9.06 -0.38
N GLU A 139 0.27 10.36 -0.42
CA GLU A 139 1.18 11.39 -0.93
C GLU A 139 2.26 11.81 0.09
N LEU A 140 2.07 11.54 1.38
CA LEU A 140 3.04 11.86 2.42
C LEU A 140 4.34 11.10 2.22
N VAL A 141 5.47 11.78 2.45
CA VAL A 141 6.81 11.20 2.23
C VAL A 141 7.06 9.98 3.12
N ASN A 142 6.57 10.01 4.36
CA ASN A 142 6.74 8.91 5.31
C ASN A 142 5.83 7.71 5.00
N MET A 143 4.84 7.86 4.11
CA MET A 143 4.01 6.74 3.63
C MET A 143 4.59 6.06 2.40
N LYS A 144 5.65 6.63 1.80
CA LYS A 144 6.26 6.06 0.60
C LYS A 144 7.04 4.77 0.94
N PRO A 145 6.75 3.65 0.27
CA PRO A 145 7.59 2.46 0.39
C PRO A 145 8.94 2.68 -0.28
N PHE A 146 9.92 1.84 0.06
CA PHE A 146 11.16 1.76 -0.72
C PHE A 146 11.00 0.77 -1.86
N PHE A 147 11.80 0.93 -2.93
CA PHE A 147 11.88 -0.02 -4.03
C PHE A 147 13.34 -0.14 -4.50
N ILE A 148 13.87 -1.36 -4.50
CA ILE A 148 15.23 -1.69 -4.96
C ILE A 148 15.11 -2.87 -5.92
N ALA A 149 15.77 -2.77 -7.07
CA ALA A 149 15.80 -3.85 -8.05
C ALA A 149 17.23 -4.10 -8.53
N SER A 150 17.56 -5.38 -8.73
CA SER A 150 18.88 -5.82 -9.21
C SER A 150 18.75 -7.09 -10.04
N GLY A 151 19.65 -7.30 -11.00
CA GLY A 151 19.67 -8.47 -11.85
C GLY A 151 19.92 -8.14 -13.33
N PRO A 152 19.90 -9.16 -14.21
CA PRO A 152 20.24 -9.02 -15.62
C PRO A 152 19.31 -8.07 -16.39
N ALA A 153 18.05 -7.93 -15.98
CA ALA A 153 17.09 -7.06 -16.67
C ALA A 153 17.19 -5.58 -16.27
N PHE A 154 17.73 -5.28 -15.09
CA PHE A 154 17.74 -3.95 -14.49
C PHE A 154 19.04 -3.19 -14.75
N ARG A 155 18.96 -1.86 -14.83
CA ARG A 155 20.15 -0.99 -14.95
C ARG A 155 21.11 -1.23 -13.78
N THR A 156 22.41 -1.10 -14.05
CA THR A 156 23.47 -1.33 -13.07
C THR A 156 24.00 -0.02 -12.48
N GLY A 157 24.82 -0.13 -11.42
CA GLY A 157 25.53 1.01 -10.84
C GLY A 157 24.75 1.80 -9.80
N GLY A 158 23.65 1.26 -9.27
CA GLY A 158 22.89 1.91 -8.19
C GLY A 158 22.20 3.21 -8.62
N GLN A 159 21.76 3.28 -9.88
CA GLN A 159 21.08 4.46 -10.41
C GLN A 159 19.76 4.71 -9.67
N VAL A 160 19.54 5.96 -9.25
CA VAL A 160 18.24 6.43 -8.80
C VAL A 160 17.42 6.78 -10.04
N VAL A 161 16.19 6.27 -10.11
CA VAL A 161 15.24 6.55 -11.20
C VAL A 161 14.04 7.33 -10.68
N ASP A 162 13.22 7.81 -11.60
CA ASP A 162 11.95 8.45 -11.26
C ASP A 162 11.04 7.49 -10.48
N PRO A 163 10.23 8.01 -9.53
CA PRO A 163 9.32 7.18 -8.76
C PRO A 163 8.31 6.42 -9.63
N ILE A 164 8.08 5.16 -9.27
CA ILE A 164 6.97 4.36 -9.79
C ILE A 164 5.84 4.29 -8.76
N GLN A 165 4.66 3.83 -9.17
CA GLN A 165 3.56 3.53 -8.26
C GLN A 165 3.56 2.03 -7.92
N SER A 166 3.08 1.65 -6.73
CA SER A 166 3.01 0.23 -6.32
C SER A 166 2.21 -0.64 -7.30
N VAL A 167 1.21 -0.07 -7.97
CA VAL A 167 0.42 -0.75 -9.01
C VAL A 167 1.23 -1.10 -10.27
N ASP A 168 2.37 -0.43 -10.50
CA ASP A 168 3.25 -0.65 -11.66
C ASP A 168 4.11 -1.91 -11.49
N ILE A 169 4.22 -2.44 -10.26
CA ILE A 169 5.04 -3.61 -9.95
C ILE A 169 4.48 -4.87 -10.63
N TYR A 170 3.15 -5.04 -10.68
CA TYR A 170 2.51 -6.19 -11.34
C TYR A 170 2.86 -6.28 -12.84
N PRO A 171 2.59 -5.27 -13.68
CA PRO A 171 2.94 -5.36 -15.10
C PRO A 171 4.46 -5.45 -15.33
N LEU A 172 5.29 -4.86 -14.45
CA LEU A 172 6.74 -5.06 -14.47
C LEU A 172 7.12 -6.53 -14.25
N ILE A 173 6.55 -7.20 -13.25
CA ILE A 173 6.81 -8.62 -12.98
C ILE A 173 6.36 -9.48 -14.17
N CYS A 174 5.18 -9.21 -14.74
CA CYS A 174 4.72 -9.92 -15.94
C CYS A 174 5.69 -9.76 -17.11
N TYR A 175 6.19 -8.54 -17.34
CA TYR A 175 7.19 -8.26 -18.37
C TYR A 175 8.51 -9.02 -18.14
N LEU A 176 9.00 -9.06 -16.90
CA LEU A 176 10.23 -9.78 -16.54
C LEU A 176 10.10 -11.30 -16.71
N LEU A 177 8.89 -11.83 -16.51
CA LEU A 177 8.56 -13.25 -16.64
C LEU A 177 8.20 -13.66 -18.08
N ASP A 178 8.11 -12.71 -19.01
CA ASP A 178 7.63 -12.95 -20.38
C ASP A 178 6.22 -13.57 -20.42
N ILE A 179 5.32 -13.05 -19.57
CA ILE A 179 3.91 -13.46 -19.53
C ILE A 179 2.99 -12.26 -19.80
N PRO A 180 1.85 -12.47 -20.48
CA PRO A 180 0.89 -11.39 -20.68
C PRO A 180 0.28 -10.96 -19.35
N ALA A 181 0.33 -9.65 -19.08
CA ALA A 181 -0.37 -9.08 -17.93
C ALA A 181 -1.88 -9.12 -18.15
N SER A 182 -2.63 -9.52 -17.11
CA SER A 182 -4.08 -9.33 -17.10
C SER A 182 -4.43 -7.84 -16.96
N PRO A 183 -5.67 -7.41 -17.29
CA PRO A 183 -6.09 -6.03 -17.08
C PRO A 183 -5.82 -5.55 -15.65
N ASN A 184 -5.13 -4.42 -15.53
CA ASN A 184 -4.71 -3.85 -14.26
C ASN A 184 -4.55 -2.32 -14.38
N ASN A 185 -4.32 -1.63 -13.26
CA ASN A 185 -4.19 -0.17 -13.22
C ASN A 185 -2.74 0.34 -13.26
N GLY A 186 -1.76 -0.55 -13.38
CA GLY A 186 -0.34 -0.20 -13.47
C GLY A 186 0.07 0.26 -14.87
N SER A 187 1.14 1.03 -14.93
CA SER A 187 1.79 1.48 -16.17
C SER A 187 3.18 0.88 -16.26
N LEU A 188 3.35 -0.06 -17.20
CA LEU A 188 4.68 -0.61 -17.51
C LEU A 188 5.64 0.49 -17.98
N GLU A 189 5.15 1.51 -18.70
CA GLU A 189 5.99 2.61 -19.22
C GLU A 189 6.71 3.37 -18.10
N ARG A 190 6.05 3.59 -16.95
CA ARG A 190 6.72 4.20 -15.78
C ARG A 190 7.85 3.32 -15.25
N ALA A 191 7.64 2.00 -15.22
CA ALA A 191 8.62 1.04 -14.72
C ALA A 191 9.74 0.71 -15.71
N LYS A 192 9.58 0.96 -17.01
CA LYS A 192 10.61 0.69 -18.03
C LYS A 192 11.91 1.48 -17.80
N THR A 193 11.85 2.60 -17.10
CA THR A 193 13.02 3.39 -16.70
C THR A 193 14.00 2.61 -15.82
N LEU A 194 13.54 1.56 -15.12
CA LEU A 194 14.35 0.64 -14.32
C LEU A 194 15.17 -0.34 -15.17
N LEU A 195 14.71 -0.60 -16.40
CA LEU A 195 15.23 -1.68 -17.23
C LEU A 195 16.44 -1.21 -18.05
N ARG A 196 17.34 -2.14 -18.35
CA ARG A 196 18.40 -1.88 -19.33
C ARG A 196 17.76 -1.60 -20.68
N ASN A 197 18.33 -0.66 -21.43
CA ASN A 197 17.98 -0.47 -22.84
C ASN A 197 18.50 -1.69 -23.64
N SER A 198 17.77 -2.79 -23.60
CA SER A 198 18.08 -3.98 -24.39
C SER A 198 16.87 -4.31 -25.25
N GLY A 199 16.72 -3.58 -26.36
CA GLY A 199 16.19 -4.01 -27.65
C GLY A 199 15.06 -5.04 -27.72
N ARG A 200 14.12 -5.06 -26.77
CA ARG A 200 12.85 -5.75 -26.95
C ARG A 200 11.85 -4.74 -27.47
N ASP A 201 11.96 -4.46 -28.77
CA ASP A 201 10.82 -3.93 -29.52
C ASP A 201 9.67 -4.91 -29.30
N VAL A 202 8.56 -4.41 -28.76
CA VAL A 202 7.29 -5.12 -28.76
C VAL A 202 6.82 -5.13 -30.21
N GLY A 203 7.35 -6.08 -30.98
CA GLY A 203 6.93 -6.34 -32.34
C GLY A 203 5.52 -6.92 -32.32
N SER A 204 4.56 -6.13 -32.78
CA SER A 204 3.31 -6.66 -33.33
C SER A 204 3.67 -7.44 -34.59
N ASP A 205 3.89 -8.75 -34.47
CA ASP A 205 4.00 -9.61 -35.66
C ASP A 205 3.16 -10.87 -35.52
N VAL A 206 2.11 -10.89 -36.34
CA VAL A 206 1.29 -12.07 -36.63
C VAL A 206 2.09 -12.86 -37.67
N GLY A 207 2.81 -13.88 -37.23
CA GLY A 207 3.60 -14.71 -38.12
C GLY A 207 3.95 -16.04 -37.47
N SER A 208 3.33 -17.10 -37.98
CA SER A 208 3.59 -18.49 -37.62
C SER A 208 5.06 -18.86 -37.85
N ASP A 209 5.77 -19.25 -36.80
CA ASP A 209 6.85 -20.24 -36.90
C ASP A 209 7.21 -20.83 -35.53
N VAL A 210 7.59 -22.11 -35.57
CA VAL A 210 7.70 -23.04 -34.46
C VAL A 210 8.86 -22.66 -33.53
N VAL A 211 8.56 -22.20 -32.31
CA VAL A 211 9.56 -21.89 -31.29
C VAL A 211 9.89 -23.14 -30.47
N SER A 212 11.13 -23.60 -30.57
CA SER A 212 11.72 -24.58 -29.64
C SER A 212 11.81 -23.97 -28.24
N VAL A 213 11.02 -24.51 -27.31
CA VAL A 213 10.91 -23.99 -25.94
C VAL A 213 12.10 -24.47 -25.12
N HIS A 214 13.18 -23.68 -25.07
CA HIS A 214 14.13 -23.77 -23.96
C HIS A 214 13.54 -23.02 -22.76
N ARG A 215 12.84 -23.75 -21.89
CA ARG A 215 12.37 -23.21 -20.60
C ARG A 215 13.57 -22.89 -19.72
N ILE A 216 13.99 -21.63 -19.68
CA ILE A 216 14.83 -21.13 -18.59
C ILE A 216 13.89 -20.93 -17.39
N SER A 217 13.89 -21.90 -16.48
CA SER A 217 13.18 -21.79 -15.21
C SER A 217 13.82 -20.68 -14.37
N LEU A 218 13.26 -19.47 -14.44
CA LEU A 218 13.57 -18.39 -13.51
C LEU A 218 12.81 -18.63 -12.21
N LEU A 219 13.56 -18.92 -11.14
CA LEU A 219 13.03 -19.03 -9.78
C LEU A 219 12.93 -17.61 -9.19
N PHE A 220 11.74 -17.20 -8.77
CA PHE A 220 11.51 -15.94 -8.07
C PHE A 220 11.06 -16.19 -6.63
N ILE A 221 11.71 -15.52 -5.69
CA ILE A 221 11.26 -15.43 -4.30
C ILE A 221 10.73 -14.01 -4.09
N VAL A 222 9.41 -13.87 -4.04
CA VAL A 222 8.77 -12.63 -3.60
C VAL A 222 8.57 -12.73 -2.09
N LEU A 223 9.41 -12.05 -1.32
CA LEU A 223 9.23 -11.92 0.13
C LEU A 223 8.38 -10.69 0.43
N THR A 224 7.06 -10.87 0.52
CA THR A 224 6.19 -9.89 1.17
C THR A 224 6.13 -10.22 2.67
N PHE A 225 6.43 -9.26 3.53
CA PHE A 225 6.26 -9.40 4.97
C PHE A 225 4.93 -8.78 5.39
N PRO A 226 3.87 -9.56 5.61
CA PRO A 226 2.67 -9.04 6.22
C PRO A 226 2.90 -8.95 7.74
N PHE A 227 2.84 -7.73 8.30
CA PHE A 227 2.63 -7.57 9.73
C PHE A 227 1.17 -7.97 10.05
N VAL A 228 0.93 -9.25 10.28
CA VAL A 228 -0.37 -9.74 10.79
C VAL A 228 -0.26 -9.82 12.31
N TYR A 229 -0.82 -8.84 13.02
CA TYR A 229 -1.17 -9.02 14.43
C TYR A 229 -2.41 -9.92 14.52
N LEU A 230 -2.20 -11.14 15.01
CA LEU A 230 -3.23 -12.12 15.30
C LEU A 230 -3.96 -11.69 16.59
N PHE A 231 -5.13 -11.05 16.48
CA PHE A 231 -6.05 -10.95 17.62
C PHE A 231 -6.78 -12.29 17.74
N SER A 232 -6.33 -13.10 18.70
CA SER A 232 -7.01 -14.31 19.13
C SER A 232 -8.41 -13.97 19.65
N TYR A 233 -9.38 -14.75 19.18
CA TYR A 233 -10.74 -14.84 19.69
C TYR A 233 -10.76 -14.93 21.23
N VAL A 234 -11.50 -14.03 21.88
CA VAL A 234 -12.08 -14.27 23.20
C VAL A 234 -13.59 -14.24 23.01
N LEU A 235 -14.16 -15.44 22.82
CA LEU A 235 -15.57 -15.73 23.06
C LEU A 235 -15.61 -16.84 24.12
N ALA A 236 -15.78 -16.41 25.36
CA ALA A 236 -16.46 -17.11 26.45
C ALA A 236 -16.97 -16.02 27.41
#